data_AF-A0A388LVR0-F1
#
_entry.id   AF-A0A388LVR0-F1
#
_cell.length_a   1.000
_cell.length_b   1.000
_cell.length_c   1.000
_cell.angle_alpha   90.00
_cell.angle_beta   90.00
_cell.angle_gamma   90.00
#
_symmetry.space_group_name_H-M   'P 1'
#
loop_
_entity.id
_entity.type
_entity.pdbx_description
1 polymer ?
#
loop_
_entity_poly.entity_id
_entity_poly.type
_entity_poly.pdbx_seq_one_letter_code
_entity_poly.pdbx_strand_id
1 'polypeptide(L)'
;MECFNCNGDGHFARECPIARGNPSVSGNSAAAPSTPRFWTPRRTTEDNEEREFLRQIIQEKKDEQARKRELDEQRKFDDILKAEMARYAEATKVEVMATVGRQYLGQKDEARREELKRGWSPPPRRKEMWRTLIWRSGDWNFCKRRGAGGRRPYVVELTSISLPSLLGRDQWRTRRLEESVRVMELATMKQDELKRICAREGLQYDTKGPSIDRIVAARAKIAYEGFIFSQRLLRLAPQRALLLNLGD
;
A
#
# COMPACT_ATOMS: atom_id res chain seq x y z
N MET A 1 -49.25 42.73 -19.19
CA MET A 1 -49.83 41.45 -18.71
C MET A 1 -50.85 41.82 -17.66
N GLU A 2 -52.12 41.57 -17.95
CA GLU A 2 -53.26 42.12 -17.20
C GLU A 2 -53.94 41.00 -16.40
N CYS A 3 -54.34 41.32 -15.17
CA CYS A 3 -55.02 40.45 -14.26
C CYS A 3 -56.51 40.37 -14.62
N PHE A 4 -57.01 39.18 -14.93
CA PHE A 4 -58.41 38.97 -15.31
C PHE A 4 -59.45 39.26 -14.20
N ASN A 5 -59.03 39.39 -12.95
CA ASN A 5 -59.95 39.61 -11.82
C ASN A 5 -60.19 41.09 -11.52
N CYS A 6 -59.21 41.96 -11.75
CA CYS A 6 -59.31 43.38 -11.46
C CYS A 6 -58.95 44.28 -12.65
N ASN A 7 -58.62 43.68 -13.79
CA ASN A 7 -58.07 44.32 -14.99
C ASN A 7 -56.82 45.19 -14.73
N GLY A 8 -56.14 44.99 -13.60
CA GLY A 8 -54.89 45.66 -13.28
C GLY A 8 -53.69 44.97 -13.92
N ASP A 9 -52.71 45.73 -14.36
CA ASP A 9 -51.49 45.27 -15.01
C ASP A 9 -50.38 44.94 -13.99
N GLY A 10 -49.48 44.03 -14.37
CA GLY A 10 -48.27 43.70 -13.60
C GLY A 10 -48.34 42.47 -12.68
N HIS A 11 -49.45 41.72 -12.67
CA HIS A 11 -49.58 40.47 -11.93
C HIS A 11 -50.54 39.48 -12.62
N PHE A 12 -50.40 38.19 -12.34
CA PHE A 12 -51.36 37.18 -12.79
C PHE A 12 -52.57 37.09 -11.85
N ALA A 13 -53.71 36.61 -12.34
CA ALA A 13 -54.96 36.50 -11.58
C ALA A 13 -54.83 35.76 -10.23
N ARG A 14 -53.86 34.84 -10.09
CA ARG A 14 -53.58 34.10 -8.85
C ARG A 14 -52.89 34.94 -7.77
N GLU A 15 -52.25 36.03 -8.17
CA GLU A 15 -51.54 36.97 -7.30
C GLU A 15 -52.31 38.29 -7.16
N CYS A 16 -53.57 38.32 -7.60
CA CYS A 16 -54.41 39.51 -7.50
C CYS A 16 -54.56 39.92 -6.03
N PRO A 17 -54.03 41.09 -5.62
CA PRO A 17 -54.02 41.49 -4.22
C PRO A 17 -55.44 41.77 -3.70
N ILE A 18 -56.36 42.14 -4.60
CA ILE A 18 -57.77 42.41 -4.26
C ILE A 18 -58.51 41.12 -3.89
N ALA A 19 -58.12 39.96 -4.43
CA ALA A 19 -58.78 38.69 -4.15
C ALA A 19 -58.52 38.15 -2.73
N ARG A 20 -57.57 38.74 -1.98
CA ARG A 20 -57.22 38.31 -0.62
C ARG A 20 -57.77 39.23 0.48
N GLY A 21 -58.68 40.15 0.14
CA GLY A 21 -59.37 41.01 1.09
C GLY A 21 -60.40 40.28 1.95
N ASN A 22 -59.99 39.29 2.74
CA ASN A 22 -60.68 38.95 3.99
C ASN A 22 -59.66 38.44 5.02
N PRO A 23 -59.01 39.33 5.79
CA PRO A 23 -58.03 38.95 6.80
C PRO A 23 -58.76 38.68 8.11
N SER A 24 -58.92 37.40 8.48
CA SER A 24 -58.90 36.89 9.85
C SER A 24 -59.65 35.56 9.90
N VAL A 25 -58.90 34.48 10.09
CA VAL A 25 -59.02 33.58 11.25
C VAL A 25 -58.09 32.41 10.99
N SER A 26 -57.04 32.36 11.80
CA SER A 26 -56.26 31.17 12.09
C SER A 26 -57.22 30.07 12.56
N GLY A 27 -57.46 29.08 11.70
CA GLY A 27 -58.44 28.03 11.95
C GLY A 27 -58.30 26.91 10.92
N ASN A 28 -57.28 26.06 11.10
CA ASN A 28 -57.20 24.77 10.41
C ASN A 28 -58.31 23.84 10.93
N SER A 29 -59.52 24.10 10.47
CA SER A 29 -60.69 23.22 10.55
C SER A 29 -61.52 23.51 9.30
N ALA A 30 -60.95 23.16 8.14
CA ALA A 30 -61.68 23.21 6.88
C ALA A 30 -62.75 22.12 6.89
N ALA A 31 -63.96 22.49 7.32
CA ALA A 31 -65.18 21.82 6.92
C ALA A 31 -65.28 21.95 5.39
N ALA A 32 -64.90 20.89 4.68
CA ALA A 32 -65.10 20.79 3.25
C ALA A 32 -66.62 20.88 2.94
N PRO A 33 -67.03 21.56 1.86
CA PRO A 33 -68.43 21.66 1.46
C PRO A 33 -69.00 20.27 1.22
N SER A 34 -70.21 20.07 1.74
CA SER A 34 -71.06 18.88 1.59
C SER A 34 -71.34 18.59 0.11
N THR A 35 -70.35 18.04 -0.57
CA THR A 35 -70.54 17.30 -1.81
C THR A 35 -71.48 16.15 -1.47
N PRO A 36 -72.56 15.94 -2.25
CA PRO A 36 -73.50 14.85 -2.00
C PRO A 36 -72.68 13.57 -1.92
N ARG A 37 -72.77 12.92 -0.75
CA ARG A 37 -72.10 11.66 -0.41
C ARG A 37 -72.49 10.60 -1.43
N PHE A 38 -71.81 10.58 -2.56
CA PHE A 38 -71.78 9.43 -3.44
C PHE A 38 -71.16 8.33 -2.59
N TRP A 39 -71.95 7.29 -2.34
CA TRP A 39 -71.64 6.15 -1.49
C TRP A 39 -70.22 5.66 -1.77
N THR A 40 -69.25 6.07 -0.95
CA THR A 40 -68.01 5.31 -0.84
C THR A 40 -68.41 3.99 -0.21
N PRO A 41 -68.19 2.86 -0.90
CA PRO A 41 -68.50 1.54 -0.35
C PRO A 41 -67.95 1.45 1.07
N ARG A 42 -68.78 0.87 1.95
CA ARG A 42 -68.48 0.68 3.37
C ARG A 42 -67.09 0.05 3.45
N ARG A 43 -66.08 0.78 3.94
CA ARG A 43 -64.71 0.28 4.09
C ARG A 43 -64.76 -1.08 4.77
N THR A 44 -64.32 -2.10 4.06
CA THR A 44 -64.28 -3.47 4.56
C THR A 44 -63.12 -3.56 5.56
N THR A 45 -63.19 -4.50 6.50
CA THR A 45 -62.09 -4.77 7.44
C THR A 45 -60.77 -5.02 6.70
N GLU A 46 -60.84 -5.61 5.51
CA GLU A 46 -59.72 -5.85 4.59
C GLU A 46 -58.96 -4.56 4.21
N ASP A 47 -59.64 -3.41 4.01
CA ASP A 47 -58.99 -2.14 3.69
C ASP A 47 -58.07 -1.64 4.82
N ASN A 48 -58.35 -2.03 6.07
CA ASN A 48 -57.49 -1.67 7.22
C ASN A 48 -56.24 -2.54 7.24
N GLU A 49 -56.37 -3.84 6.98
CA GLU A 49 -55.24 -4.78 6.91
C GLU A 49 -54.29 -4.41 5.76
N GLU A 50 -54.82 -4.08 4.58
CA GLU A 50 -54.02 -3.61 3.45
C GLU A 50 -53.28 -2.29 3.77
N ARG A 51 -53.94 -1.38 4.47
CA ARG A 51 -53.32 -0.11 4.89
C ARG A 51 -52.21 -0.33 5.92
N GLU A 52 -52.37 -1.28 6.83
CA GLU A 52 -51.33 -1.67 7.79
C GLU A 52 -50.15 -2.35 7.09
N PHE A 53 -50.43 -3.25 6.15
CA PHE A 53 -49.42 -3.89 5.32
C PHE A 53 -48.60 -2.86 4.52
N LEU A 54 -49.25 -1.86 3.90
CA LEU A 54 -48.56 -0.78 3.19
C LEU A 54 -47.71 0.08 4.13
N ARG A 55 -48.17 0.36 5.35
CA ARG A 55 -47.37 1.07 6.37
C ARG A 55 -46.15 0.26 6.76
N GLN A 56 -46.29 -1.05 6.91
CA GLN A 56 -45.20 -1.96 7.23
C GLN A 56 -44.12 -1.96 6.14
N ILE A 57 -44.52 -2.08 4.86
CA ILE A 57 -43.58 -2.01 3.72
C ILE A 57 -42.83 -0.67 3.68
N ILE A 58 -43.54 0.44 3.90
CA ILE A 58 -42.91 1.77 3.88
C ILE A 58 -41.91 1.90 5.04
N GLN A 59 -42.27 1.42 6.23
CA GLN A 59 -41.41 1.46 7.40
C GLN A 59 -40.16 0.60 7.20
N GLU A 60 -40.33 -0.65 6.73
CA GLU A 60 -39.23 -1.56 6.43
C GLU A 60 -38.27 -0.95 5.39
N LYS A 61 -38.81 -0.34 4.33
CA LYS A 61 -37.99 0.34 3.30
C LYS A 61 -37.23 1.54 3.86
N LYS A 62 -37.81 2.26 4.82
CA LYS A 62 -37.16 3.40 5.49
C LYS A 62 -36.03 2.92 6.41
N ASP A 63 -36.23 1.82 7.13
CA ASP A 63 -35.25 1.24 8.04
C ASP A 63 -34.09 0.58 7.27
N GLU A 64 -34.37 -0.07 6.14
CA GLU A 64 -33.34 -0.55 5.21
C GLU A 64 -32.51 0.61 4.64
N GLN A 65 -33.15 1.71 4.24
CA GLN A 65 -32.43 2.90 3.79
C GLN A 65 -31.57 3.51 4.89
N ALA A 66 -32.03 3.49 6.14
CA ALA A 66 -31.25 3.96 7.29
C ALA A 66 -30.01 3.09 7.52
N ARG A 67 -30.15 1.75 7.54
CA ARG A 67 -29.03 0.81 7.66
C ARG A 67 -28.00 0.98 6.54
N LYS A 68 -28.47 1.21 5.31
CA LYS A 68 -27.56 1.48 4.17
C LYS A 68 -26.77 2.77 4.37
N ARG A 69 -27.40 3.85 4.85
CA ARG A 69 -26.71 5.12 5.15
C ARG A 69 -25.68 4.96 6.25
N GLU A 70 -25.99 4.23 7.30
CA GLU A 70 -25.08 3.94 8.40
C GLU A 70 -23.83 3.18 7.94
N LEU A 71 -23.99 2.17 7.08
CA LEU A 71 -22.85 1.45 6.50
C LEU A 71 -21.98 2.33 5.59
N ASP A 72 -22.59 3.22 4.80
CA ASP A 72 -21.86 4.17 3.96
C ASP A 72 -21.11 5.20 4.81
N GLU A 73 -21.68 5.64 5.94
CA GLU A 73 -21.00 6.51 6.92
C GLU A 73 -19.84 5.78 7.59
N GLN A 74 -20.02 4.53 8.00
CA GLN A 74 -18.96 3.71 8.57
C GLN A 74 -17.77 3.55 7.59
N ARG A 75 -18.06 3.26 6.31
CA ARG A 75 -17.01 3.21 5.28
C ARG A 75 -16.27 4.53 5.11
N LYS A 76 -16.98 5.67 5.16
CA LYS A 76 -16.36 6.99 5.10
C LYS A 76 -15.44 7.24 6.30
N PHE A 77 -15.85 6.84 7.51
CA PHE A 77 -15.01 6.93 8.70
C PHE A 77 -13.74 6.09 8.57
N ASP A 78 -13.86 4.85 8.08
CA ASP A 78 -12.71 3.97 7.85
C ASP A 78 -11.76 4.54 6.79
N ASP A 79 -12.30 5.10 5.70
CA ASP A 79 -11.50 5.75 4.65
C ASP A 79 -10.76 6.98 5.17
N ILE A 80 -11.40 7.80 6.00
CA ILE A 80 -10.77 8.96 6.67
C ILE A 80 -9.64 8.48 7.60
N LEU A 81 -9.91 7.49 8.44
CA LEU A 81 -8.91 6.94 9.37
C LEU A 81 -7.70 6.38 8.61
N LYS A 82 -7.95 5.65 7.52
CA LYS A 82 -6.90 5.07 6.67
C LYS A 82 -6.05 6.15 5.99
N ALA A 83 -6.69 7.22 5.50
CA ALA A 83 -5.97 8.36 4.93
C ALA A 83 -5.11 9.07 5.99
N GLU A 84 -5.62 9.21 7.21
CA GLU A 84 -4.89 9.82 8.32
C GLU A 84 -3.67 8.99 8.73
N MET A 85 -3.84 7.67 8.88
CA MET A 85 -2.74 6.76 9.15
C MET A 85 -1.67 6.81 8.06
N ALA A 86 -2.06 6.93 6.79
CA ALA A 86 -1.12 7.08 5.68
C ALA A 86 -0.33 8.41 5.78
N ARG A 87 -1.00 9.53 6.08
CA ARG A 87 -0.33 10.83 6.29
C ARG A 87 0.68 10.77 7.43
N TYR A 88 0.32 10.16 8.57
CA TYR A 88 1.24 9.98 9.69
C TYR A 88 2.45 9.11 9.31
N ALA A 89 2.24 8.01 8.59
CA ALA A 89 3.34 7.15 8.14
C ALA A 89 4.32 7.89 7.20
N GLU A 90 3.82 8.73 6.30
CA GLU A 90 4.65 9.58 5.45
C GLU A 90 5.44 10.62 6.26
N ALA A 91 4.78 11.29 7.21
CA ALA A 91 5.44 12.26 8.09
C ALA A 91 6.58 11.62 8.90
N THR A 92 6.33 10.46 9.52
CA THR A 92 7.34 9.72 10.28
C THR A 92 8.50 9.27 9.38
N LYS A 93 8.22 8.85 8.15
CA LYS A 93 9.28 8.48 7.19
C LYS A 93 10.21 9.66 6.90
N VAL A 94 9.67 10.86 6.68
CA VAL A 94 10.47 12.07 6.43
C VAL A 94 11.34 12.41 7.65
N GLU A 95 10.78 12.33 8.85
CA GLU A 95 11.51 12.62 10.10
C GLU A 95 12.65 11.62 10.35
N VAL A 96 12.40 10.33 10.12
CA VAL A 96 13.42 9.28 10.22
C VAL A 96 14.51 9.52 9.17
N MET A 97 14.15 9.79 7.92
CA MET A 97 15.11 10.08 6.85
C MET A 97 15.96 11.33 7.16
N ALA A 98 15.36 12.38 7.72
CA ALA A 98 16.07 13.57 8.14
C ALA A 98 17.06 13.28 9.28
N THR A 99 16.65 12.46 10.26
CA THR A 99 17.51 12.08 11.39
C THR A 99 18.69 11.23 10.94
N VAL A 100 18.44 10.22 10.10
CA VAL A 100 19.49 9.38 9.49
C VAL A 100 20.44 10.24 8.64
N GLY A 101 19.90 11.17 7.84
CA GLY A 101 20.69 12.10 7.04
C GLY A 101 21.61 12.97 7.88
N ARG A 102 21.11 13.54 8.98
CA ARG A 102 21.92 14.32 9.94
C ARG A 102 23.04 13.48 10.55
N GLN A 103 22.74 12.25 10.99
CA GLN A 103 23.75 11.34 11.56
C GLN A 103 24.84 11.00 10.54
N TYR A 104 24.47 10.69 9.30
CA TYR A 104 25.43 10.37 8.24
C TYR A 104 26.35 11.56 7.91
N LEU A 105 25.79 12.77 7.78
CA LEU A 105 26.58 13.97 7.55
C LEU A 105 27.52 14.26 8.73
N GLY A 106 27.03 14.11 9.97
CA GLY A 106 27.85 14.24 11.18
C GLY A 106 29.01 13.25 11.21
N GLN A 107 28.76 11.98 10.93
CA GLN A 107 29.81 10.94 10.85
C GLN A 107 30.83 11.23 9.74
N LYS A 108 30.36 11.73 8.58
CA LYS A 108 31.22 12.10 7.45
C LYS A 108 32.12 13.29 7.76
N ASP A 109 31.62 14.30 8.46
CA ASP A 109 32.42 15.45 8.88
C ASP A 109 33.37 15.10 10.02
N GLU A 110 32.98 14.20 10.94
CA GLU A 110 33.87 13.62 11.95
C GLU A 110 35.03 12.87 11.30
N ALA A 111 34.75 12.00 10.31
CA ALA A 111 35.78 11.29 9.56
C ALA A 111 36.75 12.26 8.87
N ARG A 112 36.23 13.34 8.26
CA ARG A 112 37.08 14.39 7.65
C ARG A 112 37.95 15.10 8.68
N ARG A 113 37.43 15.39 9.88
CA ARG A 113 38.22 15.96 10.99
C ARG A 113 39.31 15.01 11.47
N GLU A 114 39.02 13.72 11.56
CA GLU A 114 40.00 12.70 11.94
C GLU A 114 41.09 12.50 10.88
N GLU A 115 40.76 12.58 9.58
CA GLU A 115 41.75 12.58 8.49
C GLU A 115 42.73 13.76 8.61
N LEU A 116 42.20 14.96 8.88
CA LEU A 116 43.00 16.17 9.13
C LEU A 116 43.93 16.01 10.35
N LYS A 117 43.42 15.46 11.46
CA LYS A 117 44.23 15.20 12.67
C LYS A 117 45.36 14.19 12.42
N ARG A 118 45.13 13.19 11.55
CA ARG A 118 46.14 12.16 11.21
C ARG A 118 47.24 12.67 10.28
N GLY A 119 47.22 13.96 9.89
CA GLY A 119 48.21 14.52 8.97
C GLY A 119 48.12 13.92 7.56
N TRP A 120 46.99 13.30 7.22
CA TRP A 120 46.74 12.79 5.87
C TRP A 120 46.48 13.99 4.95
N SER A 121 47.55 14.53 4.38
CA SER A 121 47.43 15.42 3.23
C SER A 121 46.76 14.63 2.11
N PRO A 122 45.64 15.09 1.54
CA PRO A 122 45.05 14.45 0.38
C PRO A 122 46.15 14.26 -0.68
N PRO A 123 46.30 13.06 -1.27
CA PRO A 123 47.28 12.87 -2.32
C PRO A 123 47.08 13.98 -3.35
N PRO A 124 48.15 14.69 -3.77
CA PRO A 124 48.03 15.89 -4.58
C PRO A 124 47.09 15.58 -5.73
N ARG A 125 45.92 16.23 -5.73
CA ARG A 125 44.92 16.06 -6.79
C ARG A 125 45.67 16.38 -8.08
N ARG A 126 45.91 15.34 -8.89
CA ARG A 126 46.55 15.41 -10.20
C ARG A 126 45.64 16.25 -11.12
N LYS A 127 45.65 17.57 -10.94
CA LYS A 127 44.60 18.48 -11.40
C LYS A 127 44.70 18.82 -12.90
N GLU A 128 45.62 18.22 -13.65
CA GLU A 128 45.95 18.74 -15.00
C GLU A 128 46.03 17.71 -16.15
N MET A 129 45.72 16.42 -15.95
CA MET A 129 45.91 15.44 -17.04
C MET A 129 44.66 15.07 -17.86
N TRP A 130 43.45 15.47 -17.44
CA TRP A 130 42.21 15.08 -18.13
C TRP A 130 41.70 16.09 -19.17
N ARG A 131 42.22 17.32 -19.22
CA ARG A 131 41.85 18.27 -20.29
C ARG A 131 42.58 18.01 -21.61
N THR A 132 43.68 17.27 -21.60
CA THR A 132 44.51 17.05 -22.80
C THR A 132 44.26 15.72 -23.51
N LEU A 133 43.48 14.80 -22.92
CA LEU A 133 43.22 13.48 -23.50
C LEU A 133 41.86 13.34 -24.21
N ILE A 134 41.01 14.38 -24.22
CA ILE A 134 39.70 14.33 -24.90
C ILE A 134 39.79 14.83 -26.37
N TRP A 135 40.92 15.39 -26.80
CA TRP A 135 41.10 15.88 -28.20
C TRP A 135 42.06 15.09 -29.08
N ARG A 136 42.61 13.96 -28.60
CA ARG A 136 43.41 13.05 -29.44
C ARG A 136 43.25 11.59 -29.00
N SER A 137 42.25 10.92 -29.54
CA SER A 137 42.34 9.54 -30.05
C SER A 137 40.94 8.93 -30.17
N GLY A 138 40.39 9.00 -31.38
CA GLY A 138 39.71 7.81 -31.89
C GLY A 138 40.81 6.78 -32.13
N ASP A 139 41.01 5.86 -31.18
CA ASP A 139 41.68 4.58 -31.41
C ASP A 139 41.53 3.68 -30.17
N TRP A 140 40.44 2.91 -30.17
CA TRP A 140 40.06 1.95 -29.13
C TRP A 140 40.77 0.59 -29.25
N ASN A 141 41.97 0.52 -29.84
CA ASN A 141 42.62 -0.75 -30.18
C ASN A 141 44.08 -0.89 -29.71
N PHE A 142 44.44 -0.31 -28.56
CA PHE A 142 45.80 -0.47 -28.02
C PHE A 142 45.85 -0.78 -26.52
N CYS A 143 45.23 -1.91 -26.11
CA CYS A 143 45.57 -2.52 -24.83
C CYS A 143 45.52 -4.05 -24.92
N LYS A 144 46.39 -4.60 -25.78
CA LYS A 144 46.61 -6.04 -25.85
C LYS A 144 48.05 -6.31 -26.29
N ARG A 145 49.03 -6.13 -25.38
CA ARG A 145 50.31 -6.89 -25.35
C ARG A 145 51.32 -6.34 -24.33
N ARG A 146 51.96 -7.29 -23.64
CA ARG A 146 53.15 -7.23 -22.74
C ARG A 146 52.84 -6.89 -21.27
N GLY A 147 53.28 -7.63 -20.25
CA GLY A 147 54.13 -8.83 -20.10
C GLY A 147 53.88 -9.38 -18.68
N ALA A 148 53.80 -10.69 -18.44
CA ALA A 148 54.91 -11.64 -18.29
C ALA A 148 55.92 -11.24 -17.19
N GLY A 149 55.79 -11.89 -16.03
CA GLY A 149 56.89 -12.14 -15.09
C GLY A 149 56.88 -11.33 -13.80
N GLY A 150 56.43 -11.92 -12.69
CA GLY A 150 56.77 -11.40 -11.36
C GLY A 150 55.83 -11.79 -10.23
N ARG A 151 56.14 -12.93 -9.58
CA ARG A 151 55.79 -13.33 -8.19
C ARG A 151 54.35 -13.08 -7.72
N ARG A 152 53.58 -14.17 -7.71
CA ARG A 152 52.29 -14.27 -7.01
C ARG A 152 52.49 -14.11 -5.50
N PRO A 153 51.92 -13.10 -4.82
CA PRO A 153 51.66 -13.21 -3.40
C PRO A 153 50.58 -14.27 -3.18
N TYR A 154 50.75 -15.10 -2.14
CA TYR A 154 49.69 -15.97 -1.63
C TYR A 154 48.53 -15.09 -1.14
N VAL A 155 47.61 -14.77 -2.05
CA VAL A 155 46.30 -14.25 -1.69
C VAL A 155 45.53 -15.47 -1.20
N VAL A 156 45.32 -15.54 0.12
CA VAL A 156 44.33 -16.44 0.70
C VAL A 156 43.03 -16.15 -0.04
N GLU A 157 42.56 -17.11 -0.85
CA GLU A 157 41.21 -17.10 -1.41
C GLU A 157 40.22 -17.17 -0.26
N LEU A 158 39.98 -16.02 0.38
CA LEU A 158 38.67 -15.72 0.91
C LEU A 158 37.77 -15.79 -0.31
N THR A 159 37.11 -16.94 -0.47
CA THR A 159 35.99 -17.13 -1.36
C THR A 159 35.04 -15.97 -1.10
N SER A 160 35.17 -14.95 -1.93
CA SER A 160 34.24 -13.86 -2.03
C SER A 160 32.95 -14.52 -2.44
N ILE A 161 32.08 -14.74 -1.45
CA ILE A 161 30.68 -15.02 -1.69
C ILE A 161 30.21 -13.80 -2.46
N SER A 162 30.19 -13.93 -3.78
CA SER A 162 29.70 -12.93 -4.70
C SER A 162 28.23 -12.73 -4.36
N LEU A 163 27.97 -11.73 -3.51
CA LEU A 163 26.64 -11.27 -3.19
C LEU A 163 25.94 -10.97 -4.53
N PRO A 164 24.76 -11.56 -4.81
CA PRO A 164 24.06 -11.39 -6.06
C PRO A 164 23.83 -9.90 -6.32
N SER A 165 24.57 -9.34 -7.28
CA SER A 165 24.62 -7.90 -7.55
C SER A 165 23.49 -7.39 -8.44
N LEU A 166 22.49 -8.22 -8.76
CA LEU A 166 21.48 -7.89 -9.79
C LEU A 166 20.02 -7.98 -9.35
N LEU A 167 19.74 -8.29 -8.08
CA LEU A 167 18.43 -8.04 -7.49
C LEU A 167 18.60 -7.02 -6.38
N GLY A 168 18.06 -5.82 -6.60
CA GLY A 168 18.35 -4.61 -5.84
C GLY A 168 18.30 -4.80 -4.32
N ARG A 169 19.24 -4.15 -3.62
CA ARG A 169 19.32 -4.11 -2.14
C ARG A 169 17.98 -3.77 -1.48
N ASP A 170 17.06 -3.13 -2.20
CA ASP A 170 15.73 -2.78 -1.72
C ASP A 170 14.78 -3.99 -1.60
N GLN A 171 14.90 -5.02 -2.45
CA GLN A 171 14.07 -6.23 -2.32
C GLN A 171 14.38 -7.03 -1.06
N TRP A 172 15.63 -7.01 -0.59
CA TRP A 172 16.00 -7.68 0.66
C TRP A 172 15.42 -6.98 1.88
N ARG A 173 15.29 -5.65 1.85
CA ARG A 173 14.68 -4.87 2.93
C ARG A 173 13.17 -5.10 2.99
N THR A 174 12.48 -5.07 1.85
CA THR A 174 11.04 -5.34 1.81
C THR A 174 10.72 -6.75 2.28
N ARG A 175 11.47 -7.77 1.85
CA ARG A 175 11.26 -9.15 2.30
C ARG A 175 11.53 -9.36 3.79
N ARG A 176 12.56 -8.70 4.35
CA ARG A 176 12.82 -8.76 5.80
C ARG A 176 11.70 -8.10 6.61
N LEU A 177 11.11 -7.03 6.09
CA LEU A 177 9.93 -6.40 6.70
C LEU A 177 8.71 -7.33 6.63
N GLU A 178 8.45 -7.95 5.48
CA GLU A 178 7.37 -8.95 5.33
C GLU A 178 7.55 -10.13 6.29
N GLU A 179 8.77 -10.62 6.46
CA GLU A 179 9.09 -11.70 7.39
C GLU A 179 8.86 -11.27 8.85
N SER A 180 9.24 -10.03 9.22
CA SER A 180 8.97 -9.49 10.55
C SER A 180 7.48 -9.31 10.85
N VAL A 181 6.69 -8.91 9.85
CA VAL A 181 5.23 -8.77 9.99
C VAL A 181 4.59 -10.14 10.20
N ARG A 182 5.02 -11.17 9.46
CA ARG A 182 4.54 -12.55 9.64
C ARG A 182 4.89 -13.11 11.02
N VAL A 183 6.08 -12.81 11.56
CA VAL A 183 6.45 -13.21 12.92
C VAL A 183 5.52 -12.55 13.95
N MET A 184 5.25 -11.24 13.81
CA MET A 184 4.33 -10.55 14.72
C MET A 184 2.90 -11.09 14.63
N GLU A 185 2.42 -11.38 13.42
CA GLU A 185 1.09 -11.97 13.22
C GLU A 185 0.98 -13.35 13.88
N LEU A 186 1.97 -14.22 13.69
CA LEU A 186 2.01 -15.52 14.36
C LEU A 186 2.15 -15.39 15.89
N ALA A 187 2.83 -14.35 16.36
CA ALA A 187 3.00 -14.09 17.79
C ALA A 187 1.70 -13.65 18.48
N THR A 188 0.74 -13.04 17.78
CA THR A 188 -0.56 -12.65 18.35
C THR A 188 -1.59 -13.78 18.32
N MET A 189 -1.39 -14.82 17.51
CA MET A 189 -2.32 -15.95 17.40
C MET A 189 -2.47 -16.76 18.70
N LYS A 190 -3.65 -17.35 18.88
CA LYS A 190 -3.93 -18.28 19.99
C LYS A 190 -3.19 -19.60 19.80
N GLN A 191 -2.90 -20.29 20.90
CA GLN A 191 -2.13 -21.54 20.87
C GLN A 191 -2.77 -22.61 19.99
N ASP A 192 -4.10 -22.72 19.99
CA ASP A 192 -4.83 -23.72 19.21
C ASP A 192 -4.81 -23.45 17.70
N GLU A 193 -4.66 -22.19 17.29
CA GLU A 193 -4.47 -21.81 15.89
C GLU A 193 -3.07 -22.17 15.42
N LEU A 194 -2.05 -21.88 16.24
CA LEU A 194 -0.67 -22.28 15.97
C LEU A 194 -0.54 -23.80 15.83
N LYS A 195 -1.16 -24.59 16.70
CA LYS A 195 -1.19 -26.05 16.59
C LYS A 195 -1.82 -26.52 15.28
N ARG A 196 -2.90 -25.88 14.83
CA ARG A 196 -3.54 -26.17 13.53
C ARG A 196 -2.63 -25.84 12.35
N ILE A 197 -1.86 -24.75 12.43
CA ILE A 197 -0.88 -24.38 11.40
C ILE A 197 0.27 -25.40 11.37
N CYS A 198 0.84 -25.75 12.53
CA CYS A 198 1.89 -26.75 12.63
C CYS A 198 1.44 -28.10 12.04
N ALA A 199 0.25 -28.58 12.39
CA ALA A 199 -0.30 -29.82 11.85
C ALA A 199 -0.47 -29.79 10.32
N ARG A 200 -0.92 -28.65 9.77
CA ARG A 200 -1.08 -28.46 8.32
C ARG A 200 0.25 -28.46 7.57
N GLU A 201 1.28 -27.87 8.16
CA GLU A 201 2.63 -27.77 7.58
C GLU A 201 3.50 -29.00 7.88
N GLY A 202 2.97 -30.01 8.56
CA GLY A 202 3.72 -31.22 8.95
C GLY A 202 4.82 -30.94 9.98
N LEU A 203 4.67 -29.89 10.78
CA LEU A 203 5.60 -29.51 11.84
C LEU A 203 5.10 -29.99 13.20
N GLN A 204 6.01 -30.48 14.04
CA GLN A 204 5.71 -30.79 15.44
C GLN A 204 5.65 -29.50 16.26
N TYR A 205 4.54 -29.32 16.98
CA TYR A 205 4.35 -28.20 17.91
C TYR A 205 5.06 -28.50 19.24
N ASP A 206 5.93 -27.58 19.67
CA ASP A 206 6.63 -27.66 20.96
C ASP A 206 6.14 -26.53 21.89
N THR A 207 6.83 -25.39 21.88
CA THR A 207 6.44 -24.14 22.57
C THR A 207 6.20 -23.04 21.55
N LYS A 208 5.49 -21.97 21.94
CA LYS A 208 5.02 -20.94 21.00
C LYS A 208 6.16 -20.31 20.18
N GLY A 209 7.25 -19.87 20.81
CA GLY A 209 8.38 -19.23 20.12
C GLY A 209 9.04 -20.14 19.06
N PRO A 210 9.63 -21.27 19.45
CA PRO A 210 10.26 -22.21 18.52
C PRO A 210 9.33 -22.73 17.41
N SER A 211 8.03 -22.89 17.69
CA SER A 211 7.06 -23.30 16.67
C SER A 211 6.86 -22.22 15.60
N ILE A 212 6.85 -20.94 16.00
CA ILE A 212 6.80 -19.80 15.05
C ILE A 212 8.05 -19.81 14.18
N ASP A 213 9.24 -19.98 14.75
CA ASP A 213 10.50 -20.01 14.00
C ASP A 213 10.52 -21.13 12.96
N ARG A 214 10.02 -22.32 13.32
CA ARG A 214 9.90 -23.46 12.41
C ARG A 214 8.91 -23.20 11.27
N ILE A 215 7.76 -22.60 11.55
CA ILE A 215 6.77 -22.21 10.53
C ILE A 215 7.41 -21.21 9.55
N VAL A 216 8.08 -20.19 10.06
CA VAL A 216 8.74 -19.16 9.22
C VAL A 216 9.83 -19.80 8.36
N ALA A 217 10.68 -20.65 8.95
CA ALA A 217 11.73 -21.36 8.22
C ALA A 217 11.16 -22.30 7.14
N ALA A 218 10.09 -23.05 7.43
CA ALA A 218 9.44 -23.94 6.46
C ALA A 218 8.84 -23.16 5.29
N ARG A 219 8.12 -22.07 5.56
CA ARG A 219 7.54 -21.20 4.52
C ARG A 219 8.62 -20.50 3.69
N ALA A 220 9.69 -20.03 4.33
CA ALA A 220 10.83 -19.46 3.63
C ALA A 220 11.46 -20.51 2.71
N LYS A 221 11.69 -21.74 3.20
CA LYS A 221 12.25 -22.83 2.40
C LYS A 221 11.44 -23.07 1.12
N ILE A 222 10.10 -23.17 1.21
CA ILE A 222 9.23 -23.35 0.05
C ILE A 222 9.33 -22.16 -0.92
N ALA A 223 9.36 -20.92 -0.40
CA ALA A 223 9.46 -19.71 -1.21
C ALA A 223 10.81 -19.60 -1.95
N TYR A 224 11.89 -20.18 -1.40
CA TYR A 224 13.25 -20.07 -1.92
C TYR A 224 13.80 -21.35 -2.57
N GLU A 225 13.09 -22.49 -2.51
CA GLU A 225 13.51 -23.75 -3.13
C GLU A 225 13.69 -23.63 -4.66
N GLY A 226 13.01 -22.67 -5.31
CA GLY A 226 13.23 -22.34 -6.73
C GLY A 226 14.29 -21.27 -7.00
N PHE A 227 14.78 -20.57 -5.96
CA PHE A 227 15.73 -19.45 -6.11
C PHE A 227 17.19 -19.90 -5.95
N ILE A 228 17.43 -20.93 -5.16
CA ILE A 228 18.76 -21.52 -4.99
C ILE A 228 18.83 -22.74 -5.90
N PHE A 229 19.19 -22.62 -7.19
CA PHE A 229 19.99 -23.63 -7.93
C PHE A 229 20.17 -23.26 -9.42
N SER A 230 20.83 -22.13 -9.70
CA SER A 230 21.47 -21.90 -11.02
C SER A 230 22.99 -21.83 -10.95
N GLN A 231 23.59 -21.86 -9.76
CA GLN A 231 25.06 -21.73 -9.63
C GLN A 231 25.83 -23.06 -9.66
N ARG A 232 25.20 -24.21 -9.40
CA ARG A 232 25.91 -25.51 -9.39
C ARG A 232 26.00 -26.20 -10.75
N LEU A 233 25.16 -25.83 -11.71
CA LEU A 233 25.23 -26.38 -13.09
C LEU A 233 26.33 -25.77 -13.96
N LEU A 234 26.97 -24.67 -13.53
CA LEU A 234 28.08 -24.05 -14.27
C LEU A 234 29.49 -24.49 -13.80
N ARG A 235 29.61 -25.32 -12.76
CA ARG A 235 30.93 -25.82 -12.28
C ARG A 235 31.20 -27.30 -12.56
N LEU A 236 30.29 -28.02 -13.21
CA LEU A 236 30.47 -29.41 -13.61
C LEU A 236 30.26 -29.62 -15.12
N ALA A 237 30.62 -28.64 -15.95
CA ALA A 237 31.01 -28.95 -17.32
C ALA A 237 32.37 -29.66 -17.27
N PRO A 238 32.47 -30.95 -17.66
CA PRO A 238 33.67 -31.73 -17.45
C PRO A 238 34.79 -31.27 -18.39
N GLN A 239 35.97 -30.97 -17.84
CA GLN A 239 37.25 -30.86 -18.57
C GLN A 239 37.72 -32.22 -19.12
N ARG A 240 36.83 -33.04 -19.66
CA ARG A 240 37.12 -34.43 -20.04
C ARG A 240 37.28 -34.59 -21.56
N ALA A 241 38.01 -33.68 -22.20
CA ALA A 241 38.26 -33.70 -23.64
C ALA A 241 39.74 -33.54 -24.07
N LEU A 242 40.72 -33.72 -23.17
CA LEU A 242 42.15 -33.53 -23.52
C LEU A 242 43.10 -34.68 -23.14
N LEU A 243 42.61 -35.90 -22.88
CA LEU A 243 43.49 -37.05 -22.56
C LEU A 243 43.17 -38.33 -23.35
N LEU A 244 42.79 -38.20 -24.62
CA LEU A 244 42.86 -39.31 -25.56
C LEU A 244 43.51 -38.79 -26.84
N ASN A 245 44.64 -39.40 -27.21
CA ASN A 245 45.46 -39.24 -28.43
C ASN A 245 46.89 -38.73 -28.17
N LEU A 246 47.65 -39.49 -27.39
CA LEU A 246 49.11 -39.62 -27.48
C LEU A 246 49.43 -41.08 -27.18
N GLY A 247 49.48 -41.90 -28.22
CA GLY A 247 49.79 -43.33 -28.13
C GLY A 247 49.17 -44.12 -29.26
N ASP A 248 49.76 -44.02 -30.45
CA ASP A 248 50.20 -45.14 -31.31
C ASP A 248 51.02 -44.58 -32.50
#